data_AF-A0A7W8YHW4-F1
#
_entry.id   AF-A0A7W8YHW4-F1
#
_cell.length_a   1.000
_cell.length_b   1.000
_cell.length_c   1.000
_cell.angle_alpha   90.00
_cell.angle_beta   90.00
_cell.angle_gamma   90.00
#
_symmetry.space_group_name_H-M   'P 1'
#
loop_
_entity.id
_entity.type
_entity.pdbx_description
1 polymer ?
#
loop_
_entity_poly.entity_id
_entity_poly.type
_entity_poly.pdbx_seq_one_letter_code
_entity_poly.pdbx_strand_id
1 'polypeptide(L)'
;MTGLRFIVFAPAMQCIPIAVSLLLAFRFEEVMQIAKARDRKIIDAECSFAEAIVAIQNEYAGIERYPGRLLIADAEDENFVATRRVGEYTIFSYRYSPRQLLQFALKDSSWAEGVAFQAGAYKIIGVKQFKTPTGFPVRLLVAQGFQCYGPP
;
A
#
# COMPACT_ATOMS: atom_id res chain seq x y z
N MET A 1 -5.94 4.60 -55.89
CA MET A 1 -4.74 4.95 -55.09
C MET A 1 -5.18 5.83 -53.93
N THR A 2 -4.46 5.74 -52.79
CA THR A 2 -4.71 6.38 -51.47
C THR A 2 -5.99 5.95 -50.76
N GLY A 3 -6.01 5.29 -49.61
CA GLY A 3 -4.97 4.90 -48.66
C GLY A 3 -5.69 4.45 -47.39
N LEU A 4 -5.56 3.17 -47.03
CA LEU A 4 -6.02 2.60 -45.76
C LEU A 4 -5.32 3.31 -44.60
N ARG A 5 -6.06 3.71 -43.56
CA ARG A 5 -5.50 3.88 -42.21
C ARG A 5 -6.46 3.28 -41.18
N PHE A 6 -6.14 2.07 -40.75
CA PHE A 6 -6.58 1.50 -39.47
C PHE A 6 -5.53 1.84 -38.41
N ILE A 7 -5.92 2.34 -37.23
CA ILE A 7 -5.23 2.12 -35.94
C ILE A 7 -6.33 2.18 -34.84
N VAL A 8 -6.93 1.04 -34.46
CA VAL A 8 -6.68 0.19 -33.27
C VAL A 8 -7.12 0.80 -31.93
N PHE A 9 -8.10 0.15 -31.27
CA PHE A 9 -8.43 0.32 -29.86
C PHE A 9 -7.60 -0.64 -28.98
N ALA A 10 -7.08 -0.10 -27.85
CA ALA A 10 -6.55 -0.76 -26.65
C ALA A 10 -5.21 -1.54 -26.75
N PRO A 11 -4.53 -1.84 -25.62
CA PRO A 11 -4.24 -1.06 -24.41
C PRO A 11 -2.71 -1.02 -24.14
N ALA A 12 -2.29 -0.57 -22.96
CA ALA A 12 -0.93 -0.65 -22.41
C ALA A 12 0.06 0.47 -22.80
N MET A 13 0.37 1.33 -21.83
CA MET A 13 1.75 1.77 -21.65
C MET A 13 2.10 1.67 -20.16
N GLN A 14 2.71 0.53 -19.88
CA GLN A 14 3.87 0.39 -19.01
C GLN A 14 3.65 0.78 -17.54
N CYS A 15 3.13 -0.19 -16.79
CA CYS A 15 3.65 -0.48 -15.46
C CYS A 15 5.15 -0.80 -15.60
N ILE A 16 5.98 0.24 -15.74
CA ILE A 16 7.37 0.21 -15.35
C ILE A 16 7.35 -0.18 -13.86
N PRO A 17 8.26 -1.01 -13.35
CA PRO A 17 8.31 -1.37 -11.93
C PRO A 17 8.68 -0.13 -11.11
N ILE A 18 7.71 0.77 -10.90
CA ILE A 18 7.91 2.07 -10.27
C ILE A 18 8.28 1.90 -8.80
N ALA A 19 7.90 0.78 -8.18
CA ALA A 19 8.30 0.49 -6.80
C ALA A 19 9.78 0.13 -6.66
N VAL A 20 10.35 -0.57 -7.64
CA VAL A 20 11.78 -0.88 -7.64
C VAL A 20 12.60 0.35 -8.07
N SER A 21 12.07 1.20 -8.95
CA SER A 21 12.75 2.44 -9.37
C SER A 21 12.65 3.62 -8.39
N LEU A 22 11.70 3.62 -7.45
CA LEU A 22 11.57 4.69 -6.44
C LEU A 22 12.74 4.71 -5.44
N LEU A 23 13.30 3.55 -5.12
CA LEU A 23 14.44 3.39 -4.22
C LEU A 23 15.79 3.30 -4.94
N LEU A 24 15.82 2.90 -6.22
CA LEU A 24 17.06 2.77 -6.99
C LEU A 24 17.57 4.08 -7.60
N ALA A 25 16.75 5.15 -7.65
CA ALA A 25 17.14 6.43 -8.26
C ALA A 25 17.28 7.60 -7.27
N PHE A 26 16.70 7.51 -6.06
CA PHE A 26 16.73 8.57 -5.05
C PHE A 26 17.24 8.03 -3.72
N ARG A 27 18.08 8.80 -3.03
CA ARG A 27 18.47 8.47 -1.65
C ARG A 27 17.24 8.62 -0.75
N PHE A 28 17.15 7.81 0.30
CA PHE A 28 16.07 7.86 1.30
C PHE A 28 15.74 9.29 1.77
N GLU A 29 16.76 10.14 1.94
CA GLU A 29 16.61 11.55 2.31
C GLU A 29 15.79 12.37 1.30
N GLU A 30 15.96 12.12 0.00
CA GLU A 30 15.24 12.84 -1.07
C GLU A 30 13.76 12.45 -1.09
N VAL A 31 13.46 11.15 -0.90
CA VAL A 31 12.09 10.66 -0.73
C VAL A 31 11.42 11.34 0.47
N MET A 32 12.14 11.43 1.60
CA MET A 32 11.64 12.07 2.80
C MET A 32 11.43 13.57 2.65
N GLN A 33 12.30 14.28 1.93
CA GLN A 33 12.12 15.70 1.63
C GLN A 33 10.88 15.94 0.77
N ILE A 34 10.71 15.17 -0.32
CA ILE A 34 9.54 15.27 -1.19
C ILE A 34 8.25 14.95 -0.42
N ALA A 35 8.27 13.87 0.36
CA ALA A 35 7.13 13.46 1.16
C ALA A 35 6.72 14.54 2.16
N LYS A 36 7.67 15.08 2.93
CA LYS A 36 7.41 16.14 3.93
C LYS A 36 6.98 17.46 3.30
N ALA A 37 7.46 17.77 2.10
CA ALA A 37 7.02 18.94 1.35
C ALA A 37 5.55 18.84 0.93
N ARG A 38 5.09 17.64 0.53
CA ARG A 38 3.68 17.37 0.18
C ARG A 38 2.78 17.30 1.41
N ASP A 39 3.24 16.62 2.45
CA ASP A 39 2.46 16.44 3.66
C ASP A 39 3.35 16.54 4.90
N ARG A 40 3.22 17.68 5.61
CA ARG A 40 3.97 17.98 6.83
C ARG A 40 3.69 17.01 7.98
N LYS A 41 2.63 16.20 7.89
CA LYS A 41 2.31 15.16 8.89
C LYS A 41 3.12 13.88 8.67
N ILE A 42 3.92 13.79 7.61
CA ILE A 42 4.83 12.66 7.39
C ILE A 42 6.03 12.79 8.32
N ILE A 43 6.19 11.82 9.20
CA ILE A 43 7.21 11.80 10.24
C ILE A 43 8.45 11.08 9.72
N ASP A 44 8.24 9.90 9.14
CA ASP A 44 9.26 8.93 8.77
C ASP A 44 8.79 8.02 7.63
N ALA A 45 9.70 7.22 7.06
CA ALA A 45 9.38 6.17 6.10
C ALA A 45 10.02 4.83 6.50
N GLU A 46 9.28 3.74 6.31
CA GLU A 46 9.76 2.37 6.49
C GLU A 46 9.52 1.58 5.21
N CYS A 47 10.35 0.56 4.99
CA CYS A 47 10.17 -0.38 3.90
C CYS A 47 9.16 -1.46 4.30
N SER A 48 8.37 -1.88 3.33
CA SER A 48 7.47 -3.02 3.38
C SER A 48 6.27 -2.95 4.35
N PHE A 49 5.12 -3.44 3.89
CA PHE A 49 3.98 -3.71 4.77
C PHE A 49 4.17 -4.99 5.57
N ALA A 50 4.74 -6.03 4.96
CA ALA A 50 5.01 -7.30 5.62
C ALA A 50 5.89 -7.10 6.86
N GLU A 51 7.01 -6.38 6.74
CA GLU A 51 7.92 -6.11 7.86
C GLU A 51 7.22 -5.37 9.01
N ALA A 52 6.49 -4.31 8.68
CA ALA A 52 5.75 -3.52 9.67
C ALA A 52 4.74 -4.37 10.45
N ILE A 53 3.95 -5.20 9.74
CA ILE A 53 2.94 -6.05 10.37
C ILE A 53 3.60 -7.14 11.22
N VAL A 54 4.69 -7.75 10.74
CA VAL A 54 5.44 -8.75 11.50
C VAL A 54 6.02 -8.14 12.79
N ALA A 55 6.58 -6.94 12.72
CA ALA A 55 7.09 -6.23 13.90
C ALA A 55 5.98 -5.94 14.92
N ILE A 56 4.77 -5.60 14.46
CA ILE A 56 3.60 -5.42 15.34
C ILE A 56 3.15 -6.74 15.97
N GLN A 57 3.02 -7.80 15.16
CA GLN A 57 2.54 -9.10 15.64
C GLN A 57 3.50 -9.75 16.66
N ASN A 58 4.81 -9.52 16.48
CA ASN A 58 5.84 -10.02 17.40
C ASN A 58 6.12 -9.05 18.56
N GLU A 59 5.30 -8.00 18.73
CA GLU A 59 5.41 -7.00 19.81
C GLU A 59 6.74 -6.21 19.84
N TYR A 60 7.54 -6.26 18.78
CA TYR A 60 8.74 -5.43 18.63
C TYR A 60 8.39 -3.96 18.41
N ALA A 61 7.17 -3.69 17.94
CA ALA A 61 6.66 -2.35 17.67
C ALA A 61 5.18 -2.24 18.07
N GLY A 62 4.81 -1.16 18.76
CA GLY A 62 3.40 -0.85 18.98
C GLY A 62 2.74 -0.35 17.69
N ILE A 63 1.54 -0.85 17.37
CA ILE A 63 0.78 -0.44 16.17
C ILE A 63 0.54 1.09 16.10
N GLU A 64 0.48 1.76 17.25
CA GLU A 64 0.28 3.20 17.36
C GLU A 64 1.48 4.04 16.90
N ARG A 65 2.64 3.44 16.64
CA ARG A 65 3.82 4.18 16.16
C ARG A 65 3.76 4.55 14.67
N TYR A 66 2.88 3.87 13.92
CA TYR A 66 2.84 3.92 12.46
C TYR A 66 2.03 5.07 11.84
N PRO A 67 0.95 5.58 12.45
CA PRO A 67 0.25 6.76 11.92
C PRO A 67 1.21 7.93 11.65
N GLY A 68 1.11 8.52 10.45
CA GLY A 68 2.02 9.56 9.99
C GLY A 68 3.31 9.06 9.35
N ARG A 69 3.53 7.75 9.24
CA ARG A 69 4.64 7.17 8.47
C ARG A 69 4.22 6.82 7.05
N LEU A 70 5.19 6.83 6.14
CA LEU A 70 5.08 6.19 4.84
C LEU A 70 5.57 4.75 4.93
N LEU A 71 4.79 3.80 4.41
CA LEU A 71 5.27 2.46 4.10
C LEU A 71 5.48 2.38 2.59
N ILE A 72 6.70 2.06 2.19
CA ILE A 72 7.05 1.85 0.78
C ILE A 72 6.89 0.35 0.50
N ALA A 73 5.78 0.01 -0.14
CA ALA A 73 5.50 -1.36 -0.55
C ALA A 73 6.42 -1.76 -1.70
N ASP A 74 7.07 -2.90 -1.55
CA ASP A 74 7.94 -3.47 -2.56
C ASP A 74 7.23 -4.59 -3.35
N ALA A 75 7.98 -5.32 -4.18
CA ALA A 75 7.44 -6.43 -4.96
C ALA A 75 6.97 -7.61 -4.10
N GLU A 76 7.51 -7.79 -2.89
CA GLU A 76 7.08 -8.85 -1.98
C GLU A 76 5.71 -8.54 -1.37
N ASP A 77 5.38 -7.26 -1.19
CA ASP A 77 4.06 -6.84 -0.73
C ASP A 77 2.94 -7.06 -1.77
N GLU A 78 3.27 -7.38 -3.02
CA GLU A 78 2.27 -7.79 -4.03
C GLU A 78 1.61 -9.15 -3.68
N ASN A 79 2.17 -9.90 -2.72
CA ASN A 79 1.56 -11.11 -2.18
C ASN A 79 0.30 -10.83 -1.34
N PHE A 80 0.08 -9.59 -0.89
CA PHE A 80 -1.17 -9.19 -0.29
C PHE A 80 -2.26 -9.10 -1.35
N VAL A 81 -3.42 -9.70 -1.08
CA VAL A 81 -4.59 -9.62 -1.98
C VAL A 81 -5.76 -8.97 -1.28
N ALA A 82 -6.57 -8.22 -2.03
CA ALA A 82 -7.83 -7.69 -1.54
C ALA A 82 -8.77 -8.85 -1.19
N THR A 83 -9.24 -8.90 0.05
CA THR A 83 -10.04 -10.02 0.57
C THR A 83 -11.47 -9.64 0.93
N ARG A 84 -11.71 -8.38 1.29
CA ARG A 84 -13.06 -7.90 1.63
C ARG A 84 -13.13 -6.39 1.63
N ARG A 85 -14.33 -5.86 1.49
CA ARG A 85 -14.65 -4.43 1.65
C ARG A 85 -15.46 -4.20 2.92
N VAL A 86 -15.13 -3.13 3.65
CA VAL A 86 -15.85 -2.71 4.86
C VAL A 86 -16.01 -1.19 4.80
N GLY A 87 -17.17 -0.72 4.36
CA GLY A 87 -17.40 0.71 4.12
C GLY A 87 -16.44 1.24 3.05
N GLU A 88 -15.71 2.31 3.38
CA GLU A 88 -14.71 2.94 2.49
C GLU A 88 -13.35 2.21 2.46
N TYR A 89 -13.20 1.08 3.16
CA TYR A 89 -11.93 0.38 3.29
C TYR A 89 -11.93 -0.95 2.55
N THR A 90 -10.83 -1.24 1.84
CA THR A 90 -10.51 -2.58 1.35
C THR A 90 -9.50 -3.23 2.30
N ILE A 91 -9.77 -4.45 2.74
CA ILE A 91 -8.86 -5.21 3.60
C ILE A 91 -8.01 -6.13 2.73
N PHE A 92 -6.71 -5.96 2.86
CA PHE A 92 -5.70 -6.79 2.22
C PHE A 92 -5.20 -7.83 3.20
N SER A 93 -4.98 -9.05 2.72
CA SER A 93 -4.46 -10.15 3.53
C SER A 93 -3.39 -10.94 2.79
N TYR A 94 -2.39 -11.43 3.52
CA TYR A 94 -1.38 -12.36 3.04
C TYR A 94 -1.18 -13.48 4.07
N ARG A 95 -1.32 -14.74 3.64
CA ARG A 95 -1.13 -15.91 4.50
C ARG A 95 0.29 -16.43 4.33
N TYR A 96 1.17 -16.01 5.23
CA TYR A 96 2.57 -16.44 5.23
C TYR A 96 2.74 -17.91 5.66
N SER A 97 1.91 -18.38 6.58
CA SER A 97 1.90 -19.78 7.03
C SER A 97 0.51 -20.21 7.54
N PRO A 98 0.28 -21.49 7.87
CA PRO A 98 -0.97 -21.92 8.49
C PRO A 98 -1.30 -21.17 9.79
N ARG A 99 -0.28 -20.65 10.48
CA ARG A 99 -0.41 -19.96 11.77
C ARG A 99 -0.37 -18.43 11.66
N GLN A 100 0.19 -17.89 10.57
CA GLN A 100 0.41 -16.45 10.42
C GLN A 100 -0.39 -15.90 9.25
N LEU A 101 -1.26 -14.95 9.59
CA LEU A 101 -2.04 -14.16 8.65
C LEU A 101 -1.70 -12.69 8.87
N LEU A 102 -1.18 -12.03 7.84
CA LEU A 102 -0.86 -10.61 7.86
C LEU A 102 -2.02 -9.86 7.21
N GLN A 103 -2.42 -8.72 7.80
CA GLN A 103 -3.54 -7.93 7.29
C GLN A 103 -3.33 -6.44 7.52
N PHE A 104 -3.83 -5.64 6.58
CA PHE A 104 -3.99 -4.19 6.73
C PHE A 104 -5.26 -3.72 5.99
N ALA A 105 -5.67 -2.48 6.23
CA ALA A 105 -6.78 -1.85 5.52
C ALA A 105 -6.26 -0.71 4.64
N LEU A 106 -6.76 -0.61 3.42
CA LEU A 106 -6.54 0.52 2.52
C LEU A 106 -7.81 1.37 2.48
N LYS A 107 -7.68 2.69 2.67
CA LYS A 107 -8.77 3.65 2.49
C LYS A 107 -8.99 3.93 1.00
N ASP A 108 -9.49 2.90 0.31
CA ASP A 108 -9.92 2.92 -1.07
C ASP A 108 -10.78 1.67 -1.29
N SER A 109 -12.03 1.85 -1.74
CA SER A 109 -12.99 0.76 -1.96
C SER A 109 -13.07 0.31 -3.42
N SER A 110 -12.26 0.87 -4.31
CA SER A 110 -12.26 0.54 -5.75
C SER A 110 -11.68 -0.85 -6.05
N TRP A 111 -10.87 -1.40 -5.14
CA TRP A 111 -10.15 -2.68 -5.30
C TRP A 111 -11.09 -3.88 -5.26
N ALA A 112 -11.10 -4.69 -6.32
CA ALA A 112 -11.89 -5.90 -6.39
C ALA A 112 -11.23 -7.04 -5.57
N GLU A 113 -12.03 -7.98 -5.06
CA GLU A 113 -11.52 -9.15 -4.36
C GLU A 113 -10.59 -9.98 -5.25
N GLY A 114 -9.51 -10.50 -4.66
CA GLY A 114 -8.48 -11.27 -5.37
C GLY A 114 -7.43 -10.41 -6.09
N VAL A 115 -7.62 -9.10 -6.20
CA VAL A 115 -6.61 -8.21 -6.81
C VAL A 115 -5.40 -8.07 -5.89
N ALA A 116 -4.22 -8.34 -6.44
CA ALA A 116 -2.94 -8.17 -5.76
C ALA A 116 -2.67 -6.70 -5.43
N PHE A 117 -2.14 -6.44 -4.25
CA PHE A 117 -1.69 -5.13 -3.84
C PHE A 117 -0.58 -4.64 -4.78
N GLN A 118 -0.49 -3.33 -4.97
CA GLN A 118 0.49 -2.75 -5.88
C GLN A 118 1.66 -2.16 -5.10
N ALA A 119 2.86 -2.44 -5.57
CA ALA A 119 4.05 -1.85 -5.01
C ALA A 119 4.05 -0.31 -5.22
N GLY A 120 4.53 0.45 -4.23
CA GLY A 120 4.43 1.91 -4.23
C GLY A 120 4.41 2.53 -2.84
N ALA A 121 4.25 3.86 -2.77
CA ALA A 121 4.23 4.58 -1.49
C ALA A 121 2.81 4.68 -0.91
N TYR A 122 2.68 4.36 0.37
CA TYR A 122 1.41 4.43 1.09
C TYR A 122 1.59 5.14 2.42
N LYS A 123 0.72 6.10 2.69
CA LYS A 123 0.69 6.79 3.98
C LYS A 123 -0.18 6.02 4.96
N ILE A 124 0.33 5.77 6.15
CA ILE A 124 -0.47 5.26 7.26
C ILE A 124 -1.20 6.43 7.89
N ILE A 125 -2.52 6.44 7.74
CA ILE A 125 -3.39 7.52 8.21
C ILE A 125 -3.99 7.25 9.59
N GLY A 126 -3.85 6.03 10.10
CA GLY A 126 -4.32 5.68 11.44
C GLY A 126 -4.35 4.18 11.69
N VAL A 127 -4.92 3.84 12.84
CA VAL A 127 -5.25 2.46 13.24
C VAL A 127 -6.76 2.41 13.44
N LYS A 128 -7.41 1.36 12.92
CA LYS A 128 -8.86 1.20 13.07
C LYS A 128 -9.21 -0.22 13.48
N GLN A 129 -10.21 -0.33 14.33
CA GLN A 129 -10.80 -1.60 14.73
C GLN A 129 -11.91 -1.98 13.75
N PHE A 130 -11.78 -3.15 13.16
CA PHE A 130 -12.75 -3.74 12.23
C PHE A 130 -13.38 -4.96 12.88
N LYS A 131 -14.65 -5.21 12.61
CA LYS A 131 -15.30 -6.47 13.00
C LYS A 131 -15.03 -7.53 11.93
N THR A 132 -14.62 -8.73 12.34
CA THR A 132 -14.57 -9.90 11.45
C THR A 132 -15.99 -10.42 11.21
N PRO A 133 -16.21 -11.27 10.18
CA PRO A 133 -17.49 -11.96 10.00
C PRO A 133 -17.90 -12.80 11.23
N THR A 134 -16.91 -13.29 12.00
CA THR A 134 -17.11 -14.02 13.25
C THR A 134 -17.40 -13.12 14.46
N GLY A 135 -17.50 -11.80 14.25
CA GLY A 135 -17.80 -10.81 15.30
C GLY A 135 -16.61 -10.37 16.14
N PHE A 136 -15.43 -10.98 15.96
CA PHE A 136 -14.22 -10.61 16.70
C PHE A 136 -13.61 -9.32 16.16
N PRO A 137 -13.22 -8.38 17.02
CA PRO A 137 -12.54 -7.19 16.57
C PRO A 137 -11.09 -7.47 16.18
N VAL A 138 -10.64 -6.88 15.08
CA VAL A 138 -9.23 -6.86 14.66
C VAL A 138 -8.80 -5.41 14.47
N ARG A 139 -7.65 -5.05 15.03
CA ARG A 139 -7.05 -3.72 14.85
C ARG A 139 -6.09 -3.77 13.68
N LEU A 140 -6.30 -2.92 12.67
CA LEU A 140 -5.50 -2.91 11.45
C LEU A 140 -4.89 -1.52 11.23
N LEU A 141 -3.68 -1.52 10.67
CA LEU A 141 -3.12 -0.31 10.04
C LEU A 141 -4.03 0.12 8.90
N VAL A 142 -4.29 1.42 8.83
CA VAL A 142 -5.05 2.03 7.74
C VAL A 142 -4.09 2.82 6.87
N ALA A 143 -3.90 2.32 5.66
CA ALA A 143 -3.11 2.95 4.62
C ALA A 143 -3.98 3.80 3.69
N GLN A 144 -3.35 4.75 3.01
CA GLN A 144 -3.90 5.50 1.89
C GLN A 144 -2.81 5.62 0.83
N GLY A 145 -3.17 5.47 -0.45
CA GLY A 145 -2.23 5.68 -1.55
C GLY A 145 -1.57 7.06 -1.45
N PHE A 146 -0.26 7.11 -1.62
CA PHE A 146 0.52 8.34 -1.57
C PHE A 146 1.27 8.53 -2.87
N GLN A 147 0.95 9.61 -3.59
CA GLN A 147 1.65 9.96 -4.82
C GLN A 147 2.85 10.86 -4.49
N CYS A 148 4.06 10.35 -4.71
CA CYS A 148 5.30 11.13 -4.58
C CYS A 148 5.51 12.13 -5.74
N TYR A 149 4.85 11.91 -6.88
CA TYR A 149 5.03 12.70 -8.12
C TYR A 149 3.67 13.18 -8.68
N GLY A 150 3.68 14.28 -9.45
CA GLY A 150 2.48 14.97 -9.98
C GLY A 150 2.16 16.28 -9.25
N PRO A 151 1.28 17.17 -9.79
CA PRO A 151 0.85 18.37 -9.06
C PRO A 151 0.16 18.00 -7.73
N PRO A 152 0.24 18.87 -6.70
CA PRO A 152 -0.43 18.65 -5.42
C PRO A 152 -1.95 18.58 -5.54
#